data_AF-T0R3D0-F1
#
_entry.id   AF-T0R3D0-F1
#
_cell.length_a   1.000
_cell.length_b   1.000
_cell.length_c   1.000
_cell.angle_alpha   90.00
_cell.angle_beta   90.00
_cell.angle_gamma   90.00
#
_symmetry.space_group_name_H-M   'P 1'
#
loop_
_entity.id
_entity.type
_entity.pdbx_description
1 polymer ?
#
loop_
_entity_poly.entity_id
_entity_poly.type
_entity_poly.pdbx_seq_one_letter_code
_entity_poly.pdbx_strand_id
1 'polypeptide(L)'
;MNNYLSNFKDYALGQKNLSRRSDVHLKTIQRLCRKENTPGHITLIKLYRVIYGETHPEKLLSLVPRVVREVLLKNKATILPDDINYSAEIKREVLTDKVFSEIYFLIDAGNISKDYIVYKFGEHGLHTLERMYKLNAIKYESNGQISLGKERLHFDTEVIKSAGVLLSKKYSKPVNSEVNGENFLALYVDCLPDSVYQEWLRIDKEAFIKKAELAKKYRDPVNGKRVFTYMTTDTLTRKNNEDTYN
;
A
#
# COMPACT_ATOMS: atom_id res chain seq x y z
N MET A 1 -29.34 -13.12 -3.28
CA MET A 1 -28.74 -13.22 -1.93
C MET A 1 -29.36 -14.36 -1.14
N ASN A 2 -30.69 -14.42 -0.95
CA ASN A 2 -31.32 -15.55 -0.24
C ASN A 2 -31.01 -16.92 -0.89
N ASN A 3 -31.03 -17.02 -2.22
CA ASN A 3 -30.65 -18.24 -2.94
C ASN A 3 -29.15 -18.63 -2.81
N TYR A 4 -28.28 -17.66 -2.47
CA TYR A 4 -26.87 -17.95 -2.18
C TYR A 4 -26.72 -18.44 -0.74
N LEU A 5 -27.43 -17.79 0.19
CA LEU A 5 -27.40 -18.11 1.61
C LEU A 5 -28.08 -19.46 1.93
N SER A 6 -29.03 -19.91 1.10
CA SER A 6 -29.66 -21.23 1.23
C SER A 6 -28.70 -22.41 1.00
N ASN A 7 -27.51 -22.15 0.42
CA ASN A 7 -26.49 -23.18 0.22
C ASN A 7 -25.66 -23.46 1.48
N PHE A 8 -25.93 -22.75 2.58
CA PHE A 8 -25.23 -22.91 3.85
C PHE A 8 -26.17 -23.54 4.89
N LYS A 9 -25.63 -24.46 5.71
CA LYS A 9 -26.37 -25.10 6.81
C LYS A 9 -26.90 -24.09 7.85
N ASP A 10 -26.17 -22.99 8.03
CA ASP A 10 -26.53 -21.89 8.91
C ASP A 10 -26.48 -20.57 8.12
N TYR A 11 -27.57 -19.80 8.22
CA TYR A 11 -27.71 -18.50 7.60
C TYR A 11 -26.66 -17.50 8.10
N ALA A 12 -26.33 -17.54 9.40
CA ALA A 12 -25.30 -16.68 9.99
C ALA A 12 -23.91 -17.03 9.46
N LEU A 13 -23.64 -18.32 9.23
CA LEU A 13 -22.41 -18.79 8.59
C LEU A 13 -22.31 -18.30 7.14
N GLY A 14 -23.41 -18.37 6.38
CA GLY A 14 -23.47 -17.85 5.01
C GLY A 14 -23.20 -16.34 4.95
N GLN A 15 -23.74 -15.57 5.89
CA GLN A 15 -23.48 -14.13 5.99
C GLN A 15 -22.02 -13.80 6.32
N LYS A 16 -21.41 -14.54 7.26
CA LYS A 16 -19.98 -14.41 7.59
C LYS A 16 -19.09 -14.76 6.39
N ASN A 17 -19.43 -15.83 5.67
CA ASN A 17 -18.70 -16.25 4.48
C ASN A 17 -18.78 -15.19 3.37
N LEU A 18 -19.98 -14.70 3.09
CA LEU A 18 -20.21 -13.64 2.10
C LEU A 18 -19.46 -12.37 2.47
N SER A 19 -19.56 -11.91 3.74
CA SER A 19 -18.84 -10.73 4.25
C SER A 19 -17.33 -10.82 4.01
N ARG A 20 -16.73 -11.97 4.35
CA ARG A 20 -15.28 -12.21 4.16
C ARG A 20 -14.89 -12.24 2.68
N ARG A 21 -15.66 -12.91 1.84
CA ARG A 21 -15.34 -13.09 0.42
C ARG A 21 -15.60 -11.85 -0.43
N SER A 22 -16.61 -11.04 -0.07
CA SER A 22 -16.97 -9.84 -0.83
C SER A 22 -16.25 -8.60 -0.34
N ASP A 23 -15.48 -8.67 0.74
CA ASP A 23 -14.90 -7.50 1.40
C ASP A 23 -15.97 -6.43 1.71
N VAL A 24 -17.08 -6.88 2.30
CA VAL A 24 -18.19 -6.04 2.75
C VAL A 24 -18.44 -6.35 4.21
N HIS A 25 -18.51 -5.32 5.05
CA HIS A 25 -18.66 -5.47 6.49
C HIS A 25 -19.91 -6.29 6.86
N LEU A 26 -19.79 -7.20 7.84
CA LEU A 26 -20.86 -8.14 8.23
C LEU A 26 -22.18 -7.44 8.60
N LYS A 27 -22.11 -6.32 9.34
CA LYS A 27 -23.30 -5.51 9.65
C LYS A 27 -24.03 -5.02 8.39
N THR A 28 -23.31 -4.70 7.32
CA THR A 28 -23.89 -4.29 6.04
C THR A 28 -24.61 -5.46 5.38
N ILE A 29 -24.00 -6.65 5.36
CA ILE A 29 -24.65 -7.87 4.86
C ILE A 29 -25.96 -8.16 5.63
N GLN A 30 -25.92 -8.07 6.96
CA GLN A 30 -27.08 -8.30 7.81
C GLN A 30 -28.22 -7.32 7.52
N ARG A 31 -27.92 -6.02 7.42
CA ARG A 31 -28.90 -4.96 7.06
C ARG A 31 -29.50 -5.19 5.68
N LEU A 32 -28.68 -5.59 4.70
CA LEU A 32 -29.15 -5.91 3.35
C LEU A 32 -30.08 -7.13 3.34
N CYS A 33 -29.79 -8.16 4.13
CA CYS A 33 -30.66 -9.33 4.28
C CYS A 33 -32.02 -8.96 4.88
N ARG A 34 -32.05 -7.98 5.79
CA ARG A 34 -33.27 -7.45 6.42
C ARG A 34 -33.97 -6.36 5.61
N LYS A 35 -33.43 -5.98 4.44
CA LYS A 35 -33.92 -4.89 3.60
C LYS A 35 -33.95 -3.52 4.31
N GLU A 36 -33.09 -3.32 5.31
CA GLU A 36 -32.98 -2.07 6.09
C GLU A 36 -32.08 -1.02 5.40
N ASN A 37 -31.36 -1.40 4.35
CA ASN A 37 -30.45 -0.52 3.63
C ASN A 37 -30.49 -0.78 2.13
N THR A 38 -30.28 0.26 1.33
CA THR A 38 -30.11 0.16 -0.12
C THR A 38 -28.62 0.13 -0.44
N PRO A 39 -28.10 -0.95 -1.05
CA PRO A 39 -26.67 -1.05 -1.34
C PRO A 39 -26.27 -0.05 -2.43
N GLY A 40 -25.13 0.61 -2.25
CA GLY A 40 -24.50 1.38 -3.31
C GLY A 40 -23.93 0.49 -4.42
N HIS A 41 -23.58 1.09 -5.57
CA HIS A 41 -23.08 0.37 -6.74
C HIS A 41 -21.83 -0.48 -6.45
N ILE A 42 -20.88 0.02 -5.66
CA ILE A 42 -19.66 -0.72 -5.25
C ILE A 42 -20.05 -1.97 -4.44
N THR A 43 -20.98 -1.82 -3.50
CA THR A 43 -21.47 -2.93 -2.66
C THR A 43 -22.17 -3.97 -3.52
N LEU A 44 -22.99 -3.55 -4.49
CA LEU A 44 -23.65 -4.48 -5.42
C LEU A 44 -22.63 -5.30 -6.21
N ILE A 45 -21.61 -4.67 -6.80
CA ILE A 45 -20.57 -5.36 -7.56
C ILE A 45 -19.85 -6.41 -6.69
N LYS A 46 -19.37 -5.99 -5.51
CA LYS A 46 -18.68 -6.86 -4.55
C LYS A 46 -19.49 -8.10 -4.18
N LEU A 47 -20.79 -7.94 -3.93
CA LEU A 47 -21.66 -9.05 -3.56
C LEU A 47 -21.94 -9.98 -4.74
N TYR A 48 -22.26 -9.42 -5.90
CA TYR A 48 -22.64 -10.23 -7.05
C TYR A 48 -21.47 -11.01 -7.66
N ARG A 49 -20.23 -10.50 -7.54
CA ARG A 49 -19.02 -11.27 -7.87
C ARG A 49 -18.94 -12.57 -7.08
N VAL A 50 -19.18 -12.51 -5.77
CA VAL A 50 -19.13 -13.70 -4.90
C VAL A 50 -20.32 -14.63 -5.15
N ILE A 51 -21.51 -14.07 -5.38
CA ILE A 51 -22.73 -14.84 -5.60
C ILE A 51 -22.63 -15.67 -6.88
N TYR A 52 -22.13 -15.09 -7.97
CA TYR A 52 -22.03 -15.77 -9.27
C TYR A 52 -20.66 -16.41 -9.53
N GLY A 53 -19.66 -16.16 -8.67
CA GLY A 53 -18.28 -16.59 -8.90
C GLY A 53 -17.68 -15.98 -10.16
N GLU A 54 -18.24 -14.87 -10.65
CA GLU A 54 -17.81 -14.20 -11.87
C GLU A 54 -17.17 -12.88 -11.54
N THR A 55 -16.00 -12.66 -12.10
CA THR A 55 -15.16 -11.53 -11.77
C THR A 55 -15.03 -10.54 -12.93
N HIS A 56 -15.28 -11.00 -14.16
CA HIS A 56 -15.30 -10.17 -15.36
C HIS A 56 -16.55 -9.27 -15.37
N PRO A 57 -16.39 -7.94 -15.44
CA PRO A 57 -17.47 -6.94 -15.51
C PRO A 57 -18.61 -7.24 -16.47
N GLU A 58 -18.26 -7.51 -17.73
CA GLU A 58 -19.24 -7.65 -18.81
C GLU A 58 -20.06 -8.92 -18.65
N LYS A 59 -19.40 -10.01 -18.24
CA LYS A 59 -20.04 -11.28 -17.94
C LYS A 59 -20.84 -11.20 -16.64
N LEU A 60 -20.38 -10.47 -15.63
CA LEU A 60 -21.16 -10.22 -14.43
C LEU A 60 -22.43 -9.41 -14.75
N LEU A 61 -22.34 -8.39 -15.59
CA LEU A 61 -23.49 -7.60 -16.02
C LEU A 61 -24.54 -8.45 -16.74
N SER A 62 -24.13 -9.44 -17.54
CA SER A 62 -25.05 -10.35 -18.22
C SER A 62 -25.74 -11.32 -17.24
N LEU A 63 -25.09 -11.66 -16.12
CA LEU A 63 -25.60 -12.57 -15.09
C LEU A 63 -26.48 -11.91 -14.03
N VAL A 64 -26.28 -10.62 -13.71
CA VAL A 64 -27.07 -9.94 -12.68
C VAL A 64 -28.52 -9.67 -13.12
N PRO A 65 -29.48 -9.63 -12.17
CA PRO A 65 -30.86 -9.27 -12.46
C PRO A 65 -30.97 -7.88 -13.12
N ARG A 66 -31.96 -7.71 -14.01
CA ARG A 66 -32.18 -6.47 -14.77
C ARG A 66 -32.19 -5.21 -13.89
N VAL A 67 -32.89 -5.25 -12.76
CA VAL A 67 -32.99 -4.13 -11.80
C VAL A 67 -31.60 -3.72 -11.27
N VAL A 68 -30.71 -4.68 -11.02
CA VAL A 68 -29.34 -4.41 -10.56
C VAL A 68 -28.50 -3.88 -11.71
N ARG A 69 -28.64 -4.46 -12.90
CA ARG A 69 -27.95 -4.00 -14.12
C ARG A 69 -28.23 -2.53 -14.39
N GLU A 70 -29.49 -2.11 -14.33
CA GLU A 70 -29.92 -0.73 -14.54
C GLU A 70 -29.29 0.23 -13.51
N VAL A 71 -29.21 -0.17 -12.24
CA VAL A 71 -28.57 0.63 -11.17
C VAL A 71 -27.06 0.76 -11.38
N LEU A 72 -26.39 -0.30 -11.84
CA LEU A 72 -24.95 -0.28 -12.12
C LEU A 72 -24.61 0.59 -13.33
N LEU A 73 -25.40 0.51 -14.40
CA LEU A 73 -25.22 1.31 -15.62
C LEU A 73 -25.54 2.80 -15.39
N LYS A 74 -26.60 3.12 -14.65
CA LYS A 74 -27.02 4.51 -14.39
C LYS A 74 -25.99 5.32 -13.61
N ASN A 75 -25.26 4.69 -12.71
CA ASN A 75 -24.28 5.36 -11.86
C ASN A 75 -22.90 5.53 -12.50
N LYS A 76 -22.73 5.18 -13.80
CA LYS A 76 -21.41 4.99 -14.42
C LYS A 76 -20.46 4.26 -13.47
N ALA A 77 -20.98 3.24 -12.76
CA ALA A 77 -20.16 2.47 -11.82
C ALA A 77 -18.95 2.02 -12.63
N THR A 78 -17.77 2.47 -12.26
CA THR A 78 -16.54 2.07 -12.93
C THR A 78 -16.46 0.58 -12.69
N ILE A 79 -16.94 -0.20 -13.65
CA ILE A 79 -16.90 -1.65 -13.58
C ILE A 79 -15.46 -1.98 -13.92
N LEU A 80 -14.59 -1.72 -12.94
CA LEU A 80 -13.19 -2.09 -13.03
C LEU A 80 -13.20 -3.59 -13.30
N PRO A 81 -12.51 -4.06 -14.35
CA PRO A 81 -12.16 -5.46 -14.50
C PRO A 81 -11.53 -5.98 -13.21
N ASP A 82 -11.36 -7.29 -13.07
CA ASP A 82 -10.39 -7.78 -12.09
C ASP A 82 -9.04 -7.10 -12.36
N ASP A 83 -8.80 -5.98 -11.70
CA ASP A 83 -7.45 -5.57 -11.41
C ASP A 83 -7.04 -6.52 -10.30
N ILE A 84 -6.07 -7.38 -10.62
CA ILE A 84 -5.03 -7.75 -9.64
C ILE A 84 -4.88 -6.55 -8.71
N ASN A 85 -5.01 -6.73 -7.39
CA ASN A 85 -4.77 -5.62 -6.47
C ASN A 85 -3.27 -5.31 -6.53
N TYR A 86 -2.87 -4.58 -7.55
CA TYR A 86 -1.49 -4.31 -7.90
C TYR A 86 -0.82 -3.61 -6.74
N SER A 87 -1.54 -2.75 -6.01
CA SER A 87 -1.04 -2.14 -4.77
C SER A 87 -0.70 -3.17 -3.69
N ALA A 88 -1.53 -4.19 -3.48
CA ALA A 88 -1.25 -5.28 -2.54
C ALA A 88 -0.11 -6.21 -3.00
N GLU A 89 -0.03 -6.48 -4.30
CA GLU A 89 1.09 -7.25 -4.88
C GLU A 89 2.41 -6.48 -4.79
N ILE A 90 2.40 -5.19 -5.11
CA ILE A 90 3.55 -4.29 -4.92
C ILE A 90 3.95 -4.26 -3.45
N LYS A 91 2.99 -4.17 -2.52
CA LYS A 91 3.27 -4.28 -1.08
C LYS A 91 3.98 -5.58 -0.75
N ARG A 92 3.47 -6.72 -1.22
CA ARG A 92 4.09 -8.03 -0.97
C ARG A 92 5.54 -8.04 -1.45
N GLU A 93 5.78 -7.64 -2.71
CA GLU A 93 7.13 -7.60 -3.28
C GLU A 93 8.07 -6.67 -2.49
N VAL A 94 7.60 -5.48 -2.08
CA VAL A 94 8.39 -4.55 -1.24
C VAL A 94 8.77 -5.17 0.11
N LEU A 95 7.88 -5.96 0.71
CA LEU A 95 8.15 -6.60 2.00
C LEU A 95 9.07 -7.83 1.87
N THR A 96 8.97 -8.58 0.78
CA THR A 96 9.72 -9.84 0.61
C THR A 96 11.05 -9.68 -0.11
N ASP A 97 11.16 -8.71 -1.01
CA ASP A 97 12.31 -8.52 -1.89
C ASP A 97 12.98 -7.16 -1.64
N LYS A 98 14.18 -7.20 -1.05
CA LYS A 98 14.96 -6.01 -0.71
C LYS A 98 15.35 -5.21 -1.94
N VAL A 99 15.62 -5.87 -3.07
CA VAL A 99 16.01 -5.20 -4.32
C VAL A 99 14.79 -4.52 -4.94
N PHE A 100 13.63 -5.17 -4.92
CA PHE A 100 12.37 -4.54 -5.31
C PHE A 100 12.09 -3.30 -4.47
N SER A 101 12.17 -3.42 -3.13
CA SER A 101 11.96 -2.30 -2.22
C SER A 101 12.91 -1.14 -2.53
N GLU A 102 14.21 -1.41 -2.67
CA GLU A 102 15.20 -0.37 -2.89
C GLU A 102 15.02 0.33 -4.23
N ILE A 103 14.78 -0.43 -5.31
CA ILE A 103 14.53 0.13 -6.64
C ILE A 103 13.26 1.00 -6.60
N TYR A 104 12.21 0.57 -5.90
CA TYR A 104 10.97 1.35 -5.77
C TYR A 104 11.23 2.73 -5.15
N PHE A 105 11.91 2.78 -4.00
CA PHE A 105 12.21 4.05 -3.32
C PHE A 105 13.21 4.92 -4.07
N LEU A 106 14.14 4.30 -4.79
CA LEU A 106 15.07 5.01 -5.66
C LEU A 106 14.33 5.75 -6.79
N ILE A 107 13.37 5.09 -7.44
CA ILE A 107 12.53 5.68 -8.49
C ILE A 107 11.56 6.72 -7.91
N ASP A 108 11.03 6.51 -6.70
CA ASP A 108 10.18 7.51 -6.04
C ASP A 108 10.95 8.80 -5.70
N ALA A 109 12.22 8.65 -5.29
CA ALA A 109 13.09 9.77 -4.95
C ALA A 109 13.53 10.60 -6.17
N GLY A 110 13.41 10.09 -7.39
CA GLY A 110 13.73 10.82 -8.62
C GLY A 110 13.87 9.91 -9.84
N ASN A 111 14.03 10.50 -11.02
CA ASN A 111 14.18 9.74 -12.26
C ASN A 111 15.47 8.92 -12.24
N ILE A 112 15.42 7.69 -12.74
CA ILE A 112 16.56 6.77 -12.81
C ILE A 112 16.62 6.09 -14.16
N SER A 113 17.81 5.96 -14.74
CA SER A 113 18.01 5.22 -15.97
C SER A 113 18.07 3.71 -15.73
N LYS A 114 17.67 2.93 -16.74
CA LYS A 114 17.86 1.47 -16.74
C LYS A 114 19.33 1.10 -16.50
N ASP A 115 20.26 1.84 -17.11
CA ASP A 115 21.70 1.59 -16.98
C ASP A 115 22.20 1.75 -15.54
N TYR A 116 21.67 2.71 -14.79
CA TYR A 116 22.00 2.85 -13.36
C TYR A 116 21.53 1.63 -12.56
N ILE A 117 20.34 1.11 -12.85
CA ILE A 117 19.82 -0.10 -12.19
C ILE A 117 20.69 -1.31 -12.52
N VAL A 118 21.08 -1.48 -13.80
CA VAL A 118 21.99 -2.56 -14.22
C VAL A 118 23.34 -2.44 -13.52
N TYR A 119 23.93 -1.25 -13.51
CA TYR A 119 25.20 -1.00 -12.84
C TYR A 119 25.16 -1.36 -11.35
N LYS A 120 24.06 -1.02 -10.68
CA LYS A 120 23.94 -1.18 -9.22
C LYS A 120 23.47 -2.57 -8.78
N PHE A 121 22.61 -3.23 -9.55
CA PHE A 121 21.91 -4.45 -9.16
C PHE A 121 22.13 -5.64 -10.11
N GLY A 122 22.86 -5.42 -11.21
CA GLY A 122 23.14 -6.44 -12.23
C GLY A 122 21.87 -6.98 -12.89
N GLU A 123 21.96 -8.23 -13.35
CA GLU A 123 20.88 -8.96 -14.02
C GLU A 123 19.64 -9.13 -13.12
N HIS A 124 19.84 -9.30 -11.81
CA HIS A 124 18.74 -9.38 -10.86
C HIS A 124 17.93 -8.06 -10.78
N GLY A 125 18.59 -6.92 -10.95
CA GLY A 125 17.92 -5.62 -11.10
C GLY A 125 17.01 -5.55 -12.33
N LEU A 126 17.45 -6.12 -13.46
CA LEU A 126 16.66 -6.17 -14.69
C LEU A 126 15.40 -7.01 -14.53
N HIS A 127 15.52 -8.22 -13.98
CA HIS A 127 14.35 -9.06 -13.67
C HIS A 127 13.39 -8.38 -12.69
N THR A 128 13.92 -7.59 -11.75
CA THR A 128 13.10 -6.80 -10.84
C THR A 128 12.33 -5.72 -11.57
N LEU A 129 12.96 -4.96 -12.48
CA LEU A 129 12.28 -3.98 -13.32
C LEU A 129 11.19 -4.61 -14.18
N GLU A 130 11.43 -5.80 -14.74
CA GLU A 130 10.41 -6.52 -15.52
C GLU A 130 9.19 -6.89 -14.67
N ARG A 131 9.39 -7.36 -13.44
CA ARG A 131 8.29 -7.63 -12.48
C ARG A 131 7.56 -6.34 -12.12
N MET A 132 8.29 -5.28 -11.79
CA MET A 132 7.71 -3.96 -11.47
C MET A 132 6.88 -3.39 -12.62
N TYR A 133 7.35 -3.55 -13.86
CA TYR A 133 6.63 -3.11 -15.05
C TYR A 133 5.35 -3.93 -15.28
N LYS A 134 5.40 -5.26 -15.12
CA LYS A 134 4.21 -6.13 -15.18
C LYS A 134 3.16 -5.79 -14.12
N LEU A 135 3.61 -5.29 -12.97
CA LEU A 135 2.73 -4.82 -11.89
C LEU A 135 2.24 -3.38 -12.07
N ASN A 136 2.57 -2.71 -13.19
CA ASN A 136 2.29 -1.29 -13.43
C ASN A 136 2.85 -0.36 -12.34
N ALA A 137 3.85 -0.82 -11.58
CA ALA A 137 4.50 -0.08 -10.50
C ALA A 137 5.50 0.96 -11.04
N ILE A 138 6.01 0.74 -12.25
CA ILE A 138 6.93 1.64 -12.96
C ILE A 138 6.46 1.84 -14.41
N LYS A 139 6.97 2.88 -15.05
CA LYS A 139 6.87 3.09 -16.50
C LYS A 139 8.21 3.55 -17.07
N TYR A 140 8.46 3.18 -18.32
CA TYR A 140 9.60 3.66 -19.09
C TYR A 140 9.23 4.97 -19.80
N GLU A 141 10.05 5.99 -19.61
CA GLU A 141 9.91 7.28 -20.27
C GLU A 141 10.65 7.28 -21.61
N SER A 142 10.24 8.16 -22.53
CA SER A 142 10.84 8.28 -23.87
C SER A 142 12.32 8.67 -23.86
N ASN A 143 12.81 9.28 -22.77
CA ASN A 143 14.19 9.69 -22.58
C ASN A 143 15.07 8.59 -21.92
N GLY A 144 14.58 7.34 -21.84
CA GLY A 144 15.31 6.23 -21.23
C GLY A 144 15.33 6.23 -19.70
N GLN A 145 14.62 7.17 -19.07
CA GLN A 145 14.40 7.18 -17.62
C GLN A 145 13.24 6.25 -17.24
N ILE A 146 13.22 5.90 -15.96
CA ILE A 146 12.19 5.10 -15.31
C ILE A 146 11.55 5.98 -14.26
N SER A 147 10.23 6.02 -14.26
CA SER A 147 9.43 6.70 -13.24
C SER A 147 8.39 5.75 -12.66
N LEU A 148 7.76 6.14 -11.56
CA LEU A 148 6.69 5.34 -10.98
C LEU A 148 5.46 5.31 -11.89
N GLY A 149 4.84 4.13 -11.97
CA GLY A 149 3.71 3.82 -12.84
C GLY A 149 2.37 4.32 -12.31
N LYS A 150 1.30 3.74 -12.86
CA LYS A 150 -0.09 4.04 -12.48
C LYS A 150 -0.41 3.47 -11.10
N GLU A 151 0.06 2.26 -10.83
CA GLU A 151 -0.20 1.56 -9.58
C GLU A 151 0.85 1.96 -8.54
N ARG A 152 0.39 2.32 -7.35
CA ARG A 152 1.23 2.87 -6.27
C ARG A 152 1.17 1.97 -5.04
N LEU A 153 2.32 1.86 -4.39
CA LEU A 153 2.41 1.27 -3.05
C LEU A 153 1.57 2.08 -2.08
N HIS A 154 0.70 1.40 -1.33
CA HIS A 154 0.05 1.98 -0.17
C HIS A 154 1.00 1.94 1.03
N PHE A 155 1.26 3.09 1.63
CA PHE A 155 2.14 3.22 2.79
C PHE A 155 1.37 2.94 4.08
N ASP A 156 1.42 1.69 4.53
CA ASP A 156 1.02 1.32 5.89
C ASP A 156 2.24 1.22 6.83
N THR A 157 1.97 1.03 8.12
CA THR A 157 3.00 0.99 9.16
C THR A 157 4.02 -0.12 8.97
N GLU A 158 3.61 -1.27 8.41
CA GLU A 158 4.48 -2.42 8.15
C GLU A 158 5.47 -2.11 7.04
N VAL A 159 4.99 -1.51 5.95
CA VAL A 159 5.83 -1.05 4.83
C VAL A 159 6.79 0.03 5.30
N ILE A 160 6.30 1.03 6.04
CA ILE A 160 7.12 2.14 6.55
C ILE A 160 8.25 1.61 7.43
N LYS A 161 7.96 0.71 8.38
CA LYS A 161 8.96 0.12 9.28
C LYS A 161 9.98 -0.70 8.51
N SER A 162 9.52 -1.60 7.65
CA SER A 162 10.40 -2.51 6.89
C SER A 162 11.32 -1.75 5.93
N ALA A 163 10.75 -0.84 5.12
CA ALA A 163 11.51 -0.01 4.20
C ALA A 163 12.45 0.95 4.94
N GLY A 164 11.97 1.59 6.01
CA GLY A 164 12.76 2.51 6.82
C GLY A 164 14.02 1.86 7.39
N VAL A 165 13.89 0.66 7.95
CA VAL A 165 15.03 -0.12 8.47
C VAL A 165 15.97 -0.54 7.33
N LEU A 166 15.43 -1.04 6.21
CA LEU A 166 16.23 -1.46 5.05
C LEU A 166 17.08 -0.30 4.50
N LEU A 167 16.44 0.84 4.25
CA LEU A 167 17.10 2.03 3.70
C LEU A 167 18.12 2.59 4.69
N SER A 168 17.78 2.67 5.98
CA SER A 168 18.70 3.15 7.01
C SER A 168 19.94 2.27 7.09
N LYS A 169 19.79 0.95 7.10
CA LYS A 169 20.92 0.01 7.12
C LYS A 169 21.83 0.15 5.90
N LYS A 170 21.26 0.45 4.73
CA LYS A 170 22.03 0.52 3.47
C LYS A 170 22.70 1.86 3.23
N TYR A 171 22.03 2.96 3.58
CA TYR A 171 22.42 4.30 3.16
C TYR A 171 22.89 5.20 4.31
N SER A 172 22.50 4.95 5.56
CA SER A 172 22.99 5.71 6.71
C SER A 172 24.37 5.21 7.11
N LYS A 173 25.42 5.81 6.53
CA LYS A 173 26.82 5.51 6.86
C LYS A 173 27.28 6.35 8.06
N PRO A 174 27.83 5.73 9.14
CA PRO A 174 28.29 6.48 10.31
C PRO A 174 29.34 7.55 9.98
N VAL A 175 30.28 7.25 9.10
CA VAL A 175 31.37 8.18 8.71
C VAL A 175 30.86 9.48 8.09
N ASN A 176 29.71 9.46 7.42
CA ASN A 176 29.12 10.66 6.85
C ASN A 176 28.50 11.57 7.93
N SER A 177 28.28 11.07 9.16
CA SER A 177 27.66 11.84 10.25
C SER A 177 28.64 12.76 10.96
N GLU A 178 29.93 12.54 10.72
CA GLU A 178 31.01 13.41 11.16
C GLU A 178 31.24 14.58 10.19
N VAL A 179 30.69 14.50 8.98
CA VAL A 179 30.80 15.54 7.95
C VAL A 179 29.56 16.42 7.96
N ASN A 180 29.75 17.70 8.28
CA ASN A 180 28.64 18.65 8.40
C ASN A 180 27.87 18.77 7.08
N GLY A 181 26.55 18.52 7.12
CA GLY A 181 25.65 18.64 5.98
C GLY A 181 25.52 17.41 5.08
N GLU A 182 26.16 16.28 5.40
CA GLU A 182 26.04 15.04 4.61
C GLU A 182 24.91 14.12 5.11
N ASN A 183 24.96 13.66 6.36
CA ASN A 183 23.85 12.95 6.99
C ASN A 183 23.76 13.30 8.49
N PHE A 184 22.65 12.89 9.11
CA PHE A 184 22.40 13.11 10.53
C PHE A 184 21.94 11.79 11.15
N LEU A 185 22.64 11.34 12.17
CA LEU A 185 22.29 10.18 12.97
C LEU A 185 22.20 10.60 14.44
N ALA A 186 21.05 10.36 15.05
CA ALA A 186 20.81 10.68 16.46
C ALA A 186 20.11 9.52 17.15
N LEU A 187 20.49 9.30 18.40
CA LEU A 187 19.84 8.39 19.33
C LEU A 187 19.64 9.14 20.64
N TYR A 188 18.42 9.12 21.16
CA TYR A 188 18.10 9.70 22.45
C TYR A 188 17.10 8.78 23.16
N VAL A 189 17.37 8.48 24.43
CA VAL A 189 16.62 7.50 25.23
C VAL A 189 16.42 8.12 26.61
N ASP A 190 15.17 8.19 27.07
CA ASP A 190 14.81 8.74 28.36
C ASP A 190 13.53 8.10 28.93
N CYS A 191 13.25 8.30 30.21
CA CYS A 191 12.04 7.88 30.90
C CYS A 191 11.15 9.10 31.19
N LEU A 192 10.07 9.24 30.44
CA LEU A 192 9.22 10.42 30.49
C LEU A 192 7.84 10.15 31.05
N PRO A 193 7.22 11.13 31.74
CA PRO A 193 5.79 11.11 31.99
C PRO A 193 5.00 11.08 30.67
N ASP A 194 3.82 10.44 30.68
CA ASP A 194 2.95 10.29 29.48
C ASP A 194 2.68 11.62 28.77
N SER A 195 2.44 12.70 29.52
CA SER A 195 2.19 14.03 28.96
C SER A 195 3.37 14.56 28.14
N VAL A 196 4.59 14.32 28.61
CA VAL A 196 5.82 14.73 27.93
C VAL A 196 6.11 13.81 26.74
N TYR A 197 5.83 12.51 26.85
CA TYR A 197 5.94 11.58 25.73
C TYR A 197 4.99 11.94 24.58
N GLN A 198 3.73 12.30 24.86
CA GLN A 198 2.79 12.76 23.84
C GLN A 198 3.25 14.05 23.15
N GLU A 199 3.84 14.97 23.93
CA GLU A 199 4.42 16.20 23.39
C GLU A 199 5.61 15.90 22.45
N TRP A 200 6.44 14.93 22.79
CA TRP A 200 7.54 14.49 21.93
C TRP A 200 7.04 13.89 20.61
N LEU A 201 6.03 13.00 20.67
CA LEU A 201 5.37 12.48 19.46
C LEU A 201 4.81 13.60 18.58
N ARG A 202 4.27 14.67 19.17
CA ARG A 202 3.79 15.86 18.46
C ARG A 202 4.94 16.56 17.73
N ILE A 203 6.07 16.79 18.40
CA ILE A 203 7.26 17.43 17.82
C ILE A 203 7.78 16.64 16.62
N ASP A 204 7.91 15.32 16.73
CA ASP A 204 8.41 14.47 15.65
C ASP A 204 7.46 14.47 14.44
N LYS A 205 6.15 14.42 14.68
CA LYS A 205 5.14 14.55 13.63
C LYS A 205 5.25 15.89 12.92
N GLU A 206 5.40 16.99 13.65
CA GLU A 206 5.55 18.33 13.07
C GLU A 206 6.86 18.46 12.28
N ALA A 207 7.95 17.91 12.79
CA ALA A 207 9.22 17.88 12.08
C ALA A 207 9.11 17.09 10.77
N PHE A 208 8.43 15.95 10.78
CA PHE A 208 8.15 15.17 9.56
C PHE A 208 7.32 15.95 8.55
N ILE A 209 6.21 16.57 8.98
CA ILE A 209 5.34 17.36 8.09
C ILE A 209 6.12 18.50 7.45
N LYS A 210 6.91 19.26 8.23
CA LYS A 210 7.76 20.35 7.72
C LYS A 210 8.76 19.86 6.66
N LYS A 211 9.41 18.70 6.88
CA LYS A 211 10.31 18.08 5.89
C LYS A 211 9.56 17.71 4.61
N ALA A 212 8.38 17.11 4.73
CA ALA A 212 7.56 16.70 3.58
C ALA A 212 7.06 17.90 2.76
N GLU A 213 6.64 18.98 3.42
CA GLU A 213 6.24 20.22 2.76
C GLU A 213 7.40 20.86 2.00
N LEU A 214 8.58 20.90 2.61
CA LEU A 214 9.80 21.39 1.96
C LEU A 214 10.14 20.55 0.72
N ALA A 215 10.13 19.22 0.86
CA ALA A 215 10.39 18.30 -0.24
C ALA A 215 9.36 18.47 -1.38
N LYS A 216 8.09 18.69 -1.07
CA LYS A 216 7.03 18.93 -2.06
C LYS A 216 7.24 20.26 -2.79
N LYS A 217 7.65 21.31 -2.08
CA LYS A 217 7.86 22.65 -2.64
C LYS A 217 9.07 22.72 -3.57
N TYR A 218 10.14 21.99 -3.26
CA TYR A 218 11.42 22.06 -3.97
C TYR A 218 11.78 20.76 -4.70
N ARG A 219 10.78 19.95 -5.07
CA ARG A 219 11.01 18.66 -5.73
C ARG A 219 11.68 18.88 -7.10
N ASP A 220 12.89 18.36 -7.26
CA ASP A 220 13.60 18.28 -8.54
C ASP A 220 13.92 16.81 -8.85
N PRO A 221 13.14 16.15 -9.73
CA PRO A 221 13.35 14.75 -10.09
C PRO A 221 14.64 14.46 -10.89
N VAL A 222 15.30 15.49 -11.42
CA VAL A 222 16.44 15.35 -12.34
C VAL A 222 17.76 15.73 -11.65
N ASN A 223 17.82 16.91 -11.05
CA ASN A 223 19.05 17.42 -10.41
C ASN A 223 19.00 17.38 -8.87
N GLY A 224 17.86 16.97 -8.29
CA GLY A 224 17.70 16.88 -6.85
C GLY A 224 18.55 15.78 -6.23
N LYS A 225 18.98 15.99 -4.98
CA LYS A 225 19.57 14.91 -4.17
C LYS A 225 18.48 13.91 -3.81
N ARG A 226 18.72 12.63 -4.07
CA ARG A 226 17.86 11.54 -3.60
C ARG A 226 18.07 11.36 -2.11
N VAL A 227 17.12 11.85 -1.32
CA VAL A 227 17.17 11.82 0.14
C VAL A 227 16.06 10.95 0.69
N PHE A 228 16.30 10.35 1.85
CA PHE A 228 15.27 9.67 2.63
C PHE A 228 15.42 10.08 4.10
N THR A 229 14.33 9.97 4.86
CA THR A 229 14.36 10.11 6.31
C THR A 229 13.41 9.06 6.90
N TYR A 230 13.86 8.37 7.93
CA TYR A 230 13.07 7.41 8.69
C TYR A 230 13.25 7.76 10.16
N MET A 231 12.15 7.97 10.86
CA MET A 231 12.14 8.32 12.29
C MET A 231 11.11 7.47 13.00
N THR A 232 11.44 7.03 14.20
CA THR A 232 10.56 6.23 15.05
C THR A 232 10.71 6.71 16.48
N THR A 233 9.57 6.94 17.13
CA THR A 233 9.51 7.31 18.55
C THR A 233 8.51 6.38 19.19
N ASP A 234 9.00 5.54 20.09
CA ASP A 234 8.22 4.48 20.72
C ASP A 234 8.75 4.21 22.13
N THR A 235 7.99 3.44 22.90
CA THR A 235 8.33 3.00 24.24
C THR A 235 9.24 1.77 24.21
N LEU A 236 10.10 1.62 25.22
CA LEU A 236 10.94 0.42 25.39
C LEU A 236 10.21 -0.72 26.12
N THR A 237 8.90 -0.62 26.31
CA THR A 237 8.09 -1.64 26.97
C THR A 237 7.49 -2.60 25.96
N ARG A 238 7.82 -3.89 26.07
CA ARG A 238 7.10 -4.94 25.35
C ARG A 238 5.70 -5.07 25.96
N LYS A 239 4.65 -4.74 25.22
CA LYS A 239 3.32 -5.32 25.50
C LYS A 239 3.41 -6.81 25.17
N ASN A 240 2.83 -7.67 26.01
CA ASN A 240 2.93 -9.14 26.01
C ASN A 240 2.50 -9.89 24.71
N ASN A 241 2.39 -9.24 23.55
CA ASN A 241 1.89 -9.81 22.31
C ASN A 241 2.85 -9.66 21.11
N GLU A 242 4.15 -9.43 21.31
CA GLU A 242 5.12 -9.48 20.21
C GLU A 242 6.17 -10.57 20.44
N ASP A 243 6.30 -11.41 19.41
CA ASP A 243 6.92 -12.72 19.38
C ASP A 243 8.31 -12.80 20.04
N THR A 244 8.51 -13.92 20.73
CA THR A 244 9.82 -14.42 21.16
C THR A 244 10.77 -14.50 19.98
N TYR A 245 11.80 -13.65 19.97
CA TYR A 245 12.96 -13.82 19.09
C TYR A 245 13.66 -15.13 19.42
N ASN A 246 13.74 -16.04 18.43
CA ASN A 246 14.82 -17.01 18.29
C ASN A 246 15.84 -16.44 17.30
#